data_AF-A0A6N8X548-F1
#
_entry.id   AF-A0A6N8X548-F1
#
_cell.length_a   1.000
_cell.length_b   1.000
_cell.length_c   1.000
_cell.angle_alpha   90.00
_cell.angle_beta   90.00
_cell.angle_gamma   90.00
#
_symmetry.space_group_name_H-M   'P 1'
#
loop_
_entity.id
_entity.type
_entity.pdbx_description
1 polymer ?
#
loop_
_entity_poly.entity_id
_entity_poly.type
_entity_poly.pdbx_seq_one_letter_code
_entity_poly.pdbx_strand_id
1 'polypeptide(L)'
;MADDDDRTRIGLPEVLLGILPGWGGTTRLPGLVGLSAALDLMLSGRPARVSKARRIGLVDRVLPRQQFEERCLALARGLARGKSPRRKRRRALAGRLLDGTPPGRVLVLRAARRQVLKRTGGRYPAPLKILEVVRRGRGRSLAERLELEARAVGELAVSPECKNLLFVFQLREAARKGPWAVGGRAAEGDRLAVIG
;
A
#
# COMPACT_ATOMS: atom_id res chain seq x y z
N MET A 1 -13.65 -5.94 -4.72
CA MET A 1 -14.42 -4.82 -5.33
C MET A 1 -14.20 -3.60 -4.44
N ALA A 2 -14.43 -2.39 -4.91
CA ALA A 2 -14.41 -1.17 -4.08
C ALA A 2 -15.67 -0.35 -4.36
N ASP A 3 -16.15 0.40 -3.38
CA ASP A 3 -17.20 1.39 -3.61
C ASP A 3 -16.62 2.61 -4.32
N ASP A 4 -17.49 3.37 -4.97
CA ASP A 4 -17.15 4.61 -5.69
C ASP A 4 -17.32 5.84 -4.79
N ASP A 5 -16.82 5.76 -3.56
CA ASP A 5 -16.80 6.88 -2.64
C ASP A 5 -15.46 7.60 -2.73
N ASP A 6 -15.51 8.93 -2.80
CA ASP A 6 -14.33 9.79 -2.79
C ASP A 6 -13.50 9.68 -1.51
N ARG A 7 -14.02 9.09 -0.44
CA ARG A 7 -13.29 8.78 0.80
C ARG A 7 -12.56 7.45 0.74
N THR A 8 -12.88 6.58 -0.21
CA THR A 8 -12.28 5.25 -0.29
C THR A 8 -10.84 5.31 -0.79
N ARG A 9 -9.95 4.72 0.01
CA ARG A 9 -8.50 4.80 -0.15
C ARG A 9 -7.92 3.43 0.16
N ILE A 10 -7.08 2.90 -0.74
CA ILE A 10 -6.49 1.56 -0.62
C ILE A 10 -4.98 1.65 -0.78
N GLY A 11 -4.22 1.18 0.19
CA GLY A 11 -2.78 1.18 0.14
C GLY A 11 -2.16 0.44 1.31
N LEU A 12 -0.85 0.59 1.42
CA LEU A 12 -0.01 -0.07 2.42
C LEU A 12 0.82 0.99 3.17
N PRO A 13 0.30 1.57 4.27
CA PRO A 13 0.95 2.65 5.01
C PRO A 13 2.07 2.18 5.96
N GLU A 14 2.40 0.88 5.99
CA GLU A 14 3.32 0.24 6.93
C GLU A 14 4.71 0.89 6.95
N VAL A 15 5.20 1.35 5.80
CA VAL A 15 6.51 2.02 5.68
C VAL A 15 6.60 3.31 6.49
N LEU A 16 5.47 3.98 6.71
CA LEU A 16 5.41 5.21 7.52
C LEU A 16 5.60 4.93 9.01
N LEU A 17 5.38 3.69 9.44
CA LEU A 17 5.61 3.21 10.80
C LEU A 17 6.99 2.57 10.97
N GLY A 18 7.84 2.58 9.93
CA GLY A 18 9.17 1.99 10.00
C GLY A 18 9.21 0.47 9.82
N ILE A 19 8.13 -0.13 9.32
CA ILE A 19 8.05 -1.56 9.00
C ILE A 19 7.72 -1.78 7.52
N LEU A 20 7.68 -3.03 7.09
CA LEU A 20 7.20 -3.40 5.76
C LEU A 20 5.86 -4.15 5.85
N PRO A 21 5.11 -4.28 4.74
CA PRO A 21 3.85 -5.02 4.73
C PRO A 21 4.06 -6.50 5.10
N GLY A 22 3.52 -6.93 6.25
CA GLY A 22 3.81 -8.25 6.87
C GLY A 22 2.80 -9.38 6.61
N TRP A 23 1.71 -9.12 5.90
CA TRP A 23 0.62 -10.08 5.68
C TRP A 23 0.52 -10.53 4.21
N GLY A 24 1.67 -10.76 3.59
CA GLY A 24 1.84 -11.12 2.19
C GLY A 24 1.83 -9.91 1.24
N GLY A 25 1.94 -8.68 1.76
CA GLY A 25 1.90 -7.46 0.95
C GLY A 25 3.09 -7.37 0.00
N THR A 26 4.31 -7.60 0.49
CA THR A 26 5.51 -7.61 -0.36
C THR A 26 5.56 -8.82 -1.29
N THR A 27 4.91 -9.91 -0.89
CA THR A 27 4.89 -11.17 -1.64
C THR A 27 3.86 -11.18 -2.78
N ARG A 28 2.62 -10.75 -2.51
CA ARG A 28 1.48 -10.87 -3.42
C ARG A 28 1.33 -9.65 -4.32
N LEU A 29 1.59 -8.45 -3.81
CA LEU A 29 1.31 -7.20 -4.53
C LEU A 29 2.11 -7.06 -5.84
N PRO A 30 3.41 -7.36 -5.93
CA PRO A 30 4.15 -7.30 -7.20
C PRO A 30 3.57 -8.25 -8.25
N GLY A 31 3.09 -9.42 -7.79
CA GLY A 31 2.40 -10.39 -8.63
C GLY A 31 1.02 -9.92 -9.07
N LEU A 32 0.38 -8.99 -8.34
CA LEU A 32 -0.94 -8.45 -8.61
C LEU A 32 -0.86 -7.29 -9.62
N VAL A 33 -0.24 -6.18 -9.20
CA VAL A 33 -0.29 -4.87 -9.89
C VAL A 33 0.95 -4.59 -10.74
N GLY A 34 1.95 -5.48 -10.73
CA GLY A 34 3.26 -5.24 -11.32
C GLY A 34 4.27 -4.73 -10.28
N LEU A 35 5.56 -4.90 -10.58
CA LEU A 35 6.64 -4.54 -9.65
C LEU A 35 6.70 -3.03 -9.43
N SER A 36 6.65 -2.23 -10.50
CA SER A 36 6.76 -0.78 -10.42
C SER A 36 5.62 -0.17 -9.59
N ALA A 37 4.37 -0.56 -9.85
CA ALA A 37 3.21 -0.08 -9.10
C ALA A 37 3.19 -0.58 -7.65
N ALA A 38 3.65 -1.81 -7.40
CA ALA A 38 3.76 -2.35 -6.05
C ALA A 38 4.80 -1.59 -5.23
N LEU A 39 5.96 -1.27 -5.80
CA LEU A 39 6.98 -0.47 -5.14
C LEU A 39 6.51 0.96 -4.86
N ASP A 40 5.76 1.60 -5.77
CA ASP A 40 5.17 2.92 -5.51
C ASP A 40 4.26 2.89 -4.27
N LEU A 41 3.40 1.89 -4.15
CA LEU A 41 2.51 1.72 -2.99
C LEU A 41 3.30 1.44 -1.70
N MET A 42 4.21 0.46 -1.72
CA MET A 42 4.93 0.03 -0.52
C MET A 42 5.98 1.02 -0.04
N LEU A 43 6.69 1.72 -0.95
CA LEU A 43 7.75 2.65 -0.57
C LEU A 43 7.25 4.04 -0.23
N SER A 44 6.10 4.46 -0.78
CA SER A 44 5.54 5.78 -0.47
C SER A 44 4.59 5.75 0.73
N GLY A 45 3.99 4.61 1.05
CA GLY A 45 2.97 4.51 2.08
C GLY A 45 1.67 5.26 1.76
N ARG A 46 1.55 5.85 0.57
CA ARG A 46 0.41 6.69 0.20
C ARG A 46 -0.71 5.82 -0.35
N PRO A 47 -1.93 5.93 0.20
CA PRO A 47 -3.04 5.15 -0.32
C PRO A 47 -3.48 5.67 -1.69
N ALA A 48 -3.86 4.75 -2.57
CA ALA A 48 -4.42 5.04 -3.88
C ALA A 48 -5.92 5.34 -3.78
N ARG A 49 -6.37 6.34 -4.55
CA ARG A 49 -7.80 6.53 -4.85
C ARG A 49 -8.33 5.34 -5.64
N VAL A 50 -9.64 5.11 -5.56
CA VAL A 50 -10.32 3.99 -6.23
C VAL A 50 -10.03 3.95 -7.73
N SER A 51 -10.04 5.09 -8.40
CA SER A 51 -9.71 5.22 -9.83
C SER A 51 -8.29 4.72 -10.17
N LYS A 52 -7.28 5.13 -9.39
CA LYS A 52 -5.89 4.65 -9.52
C LYS A 52 -5.82 3.15 -9.20
N ALA A 53 -6.45 2.71 -8.12
CA ALA A 53 -6.44 1.31 -7.69
C ALA A 53 -7.06 0.38 -8.76
N ARG A 54 -8.12 0.83 -9.41
CA ARG A 54 -8.73 0.16 -10.57
C ARG A 54 -7.79 0.12 -11.77
N ARG A 55 -7.16 1.25 -12.11
CA ARG A 55 -6.22 1.35 -13.26
C ARG A 55 -5.01 0.42 -13.13
N ILE A 56 -4.42 0.31 -11.94
CA ILE A 56 -3.25 -0.55 -11.71
C ILE A 56 -3.61 -2.02 -11.47
N GLY A 57 -4.90 -2.37 -11.45
CA GLY A 57 -5.38 -3.73 -11.23
C GLY A 57 -5.39 -4.19 -9.77
N LEU A 58 -5.30 -3.26 -8.81
CA LEU A 58 -5.47 -3.53 -7.38
C LEU A 58 -6.94 -3.85 -7.06
N VAL A 59 -7.88 -3.22 -7.79
CA VAL A 59 -9.33 -3.42 -7.64
C VAL A 59 -9.96 -3.96 -8.92
N ASP A 60 -10.69 -5.07 -8.80
CA ASP A 60 -11.32 -5.78 -9.94
C ASP A 60 -12.66 -5.23 -10.42
N ARG A 61 -13.44 -4.54 -9.56
CA ARG A 61 -14.63 -3.73 -9.95
C ARG A 61 -14.82 -2.56 -8.97
N VAL A 62 -15.24 -1.42 -9.51
CA VAL A 62 -15.71 -0.24 -8.76
C VAL A 62 -17.22 -0.20 -8.93
N LEU A 63 -17.97 0.00 -7.84
CA LEU A 63 -19.42 -0.07 -7.82
C LEU A 63 -20.00 1.14 -7.07
N PRO A 64 -21.17 1.65 -7.48
CA PRO A 64 -21.90 2.64 -6.68
C PRO A 64 -22.21 2.10 -5.28
N ARG A 65 -22.15 2.98 -4.28
CA ARG A 65 -22.32 2.61 -2.87
C ARG A 65 -23.65 1.89 -2.61
N GLN A 66 -24.73 2.33 -3.26
CA GLN A 66 -26.08 1.79 -3.13
C GLN A 66 -26.17 0.33 -3.57
N GLN A 67 -25.34 -0.10 -4.53
CA GLN A 67 -25.36 -1.46 -5.08
C GLN A 67 -24.22 -2.33 -4.54
N PHE A 68 -23.36 -1.79 -3.69
CA PHE A 68 -22.09 -2.45 -3.34
C PHE A 68 -22.32 -3.81 -2.68
N GLU A 69 -23.19 -3.88 -1.68
CA GLU A 69 -23.46 -5.09 -0.91
C GLU A 69 -24.11 -6.18 -1.75
N GLU A 70 -25.22 -5.86 -2.42
CA GLU A 70 -25.96 -6.78 -3.29
C GLU A 70 -25.03 -7.42 -4.34
N ARG A 71 -24.22 -6.60 -5.02
CA ARG A 71 -23.29 -7.06 -6.06
C ARG A 71 -22.13 -7.89 -5.49
N CYS A 72 -21.66 -7.58 -4.29
CA CYS A 72 -20.65 -8.40 -3.59
C CYS A 72 -21.21 -9.77 -3.24
N LEU A 73 -22.43 -9.84 -2.70
CA LEU A 73 -23.11 -11.10 -2.37
C LEU A 73 -23.40 -11.93 -3.62
N ALA A 74 -23.87 -11.30 -4.70
CA ALA A 74 -24.08 -11.97 -5.98
C ALA A 74 -22.77 -12.57 -6.53
N LEU A 75 -21.66 -11.85 -6.42
CA LEU A 75 -20.34 -12.37 -6.82
C LEU A 75 -19.92 -13.55 -5.94
N ALA A 76 -20.06 -13.44 -4.62
CA ALA A 76 -19.71 -14.51 -3.68
C ALA A 76 -20.52 -15.79 -3.95
N ARG A 77 -21.83 -15.67 -4.13
CA ARG A 77 -22.72 -16.79 -4.52
C ARG A 77 -22.32 -17.39 -5.87
N GLY A 78 -21.93 -16.55 -6.83
CA GLY A 78 -21.43 -17.01 -8.13
C GLY A 78 -20.15 -17.85 -7.99
N LEU A 79 -19.18 -17.35 -7.22
CA LEU A 79 -17.92 -18.04 -6.95
C LEU A 79 -18.14 -19.37 -6.23
N ALA A 80 -19.05 -19.42 -5.24
CA ALA A 80 -19.42 -20.65 -4.53
C ALA A 80 -20.02 -21.71 -5.46
N ARG A 81 -20.71 -21.28 -6.53
CA ARG A 81 -21.27 -22.16 -7.58
C ARG A 81 -20.26 -22.47 -8.70
N GLY A 82 -18.97 -22.20 -8.49
CA GLY A 82 -17.91 -22.46 -9.47
C GLY A 82 -17.82 -21.46 -10.62
N LYS A 83 -18.60 -20.36 -10.62
CA LYS A 83 -18.44 -19.29 -11.62
C LYS A 83 -17.16 -18.53 -11.29
N SER A 84 -16.10 -18.80 -12.03
CA SER A 84 -14.84 -18.05 -11.94
C SER A 84 -14.80 -16.97 -13.03
N PRO A 85 -15.14 -15.69 -12.72
CA PRO A 85 -14.93 -14.62 -13.67
C PRO A 85 -13.44 -14.52 -13.96
N ARG A 86 -13.02 -14.89 -15.17
CA ARG A 86 -11.61 -14.81 -15.60
C ARG A 86 -11.09 -13.40 -15.34
N ARG A 87 -10.14 -13.29 -14.42
CA ARG A 87 -9.50 -12.01 -14.10
C ARG A 87 -8.61 -11.61 -15.26
N LYS A 88 -9.10 -10.71 -16.12
CA LYS A 88 -8.25 -10.07 -17.14
C LYS A 88 -7.28 -9.12 -16.42
N ARG A 89 -6.05 -9.57 -16.20
CA ARG A 89 -4.95 -8.73 -15.68
C ARG A 89 -4.67 -7.63 -16.69
N ARG A 90 -5.35 -6.48 -16.54
CA ARG A 90 -5.11 -5.28 -17.34
C ARG A 90 -3.79 -4.66 -16.90
N ARG A 91 -2.68 -5.06 -17.54
CA ARG A 91 -1.39 -4.38 -17.42
C ARG A 91 -1.15 -3.61 -18.70
N ALA A 92 -0.79 -2.33 -18.58
CA ALA A 92 -0.30 -1.58 -19.73
C ALA A 92 0.90 -2.33 -20.35
N LEU A 93 0.97 -2.38 -21.67
CA LEU A 93 1.99 -3.15 -22.41
C LEU A 93 3.41 -2.77 -21.94
N ALA A 94 3.67 -1.47 -21.76
CA ALA A 94 4.92 -0.93 -21.26
C ALA A 94 5.28 -1.42 -19.84
N GLY A 95 4.31 -1.44 -18.92
CA GLY A 95 4.51 -1.97 -17.57
C GLY A 95 4.78 -3.48 -17.58
N ARG A 96 4.24 -4.20 -18.57
CA ARG A 96 4.47 -5.64 -18.73
C ARG A 96 5.89 -5.95 -19.19
N LEU A 97 6.48 -5.12 -20.05
CA LEU A 97 7.86 -5.28 -20.52
C LEU A 97 8.88 -4.95 -19.42
N LEU A 98 8.69 -3.82 -18.73
CA LEU A 98 9.58 -3.39 -17.64
C LEU A 98 9.52 -4.34 -16.44
N ASP A 99 8.33 -4.78 -16.02
CA ASP A 99 8.18 -5.64 -14.85
C ASP A 99 8.33 -7.14 -15.17
N GLY A 100 8.20 -7.51 -16.46
CA GLY A 100 8.18 -8.90 -16.92
C GLY A 100 9.53 -9.45 -17.34
N THR A 101 10.49 -8.59 -17.70
CA THR A 101 11.83 -9.03 -18.13
C THR A 101 12.83 -9.00 -16.96
N PRO A 102 13.79 -9.96 -16.89
CA PRO A 102 14.87 -9.92 -15.90
C PRO A 102 15.64 -8.58 -15.86
N PRO A 103 16.11 -7.99 -16.99
CA PRO A 103 16.81 -6.71 -16.97
C PRO A 103 15.91 -5.54 -16.55
N GLY A 104 14.65 -5.50 -17.02
CA GLY A 104 13.69 -4.45 -16.65
C GLY A 104 13.46 -4.39 -15.14
N ARG A 105 13.29 -5.54 -14.49
CA ARG A 105 13.14 -5.62 -13.02
C ARG A 105 14.37 -5.11 -12.27
N VAL A 106 15.57 -5.40 -12.78
CA VAL A 106 16.82 -4.90 -12.19
C VAL A 106 16.86 -3.37 -12.29
N LEU A 107 16.49 -2.80 -13.45
CA LEU A 107 16.41 -1.36 -13.63
C LEU A 107 15.41 -0.72 -12.66
N VAL A 108 14.20 -1.29 -12.54
CA VAL A 108 13.15 -0.80 -11.63
C VAL A 108 13.64 -0.81 -10.18
N LEU A 109 14.25 -1.90 -9.72
CA LEU A 109 14.78 -2.00 -8.36
C LEU A 109 15.94 -1.01 -8.11
N ARG A 110 16.83 -0.82 -9.10
CA ARG A 110 17.92 0.16 -9.01
C ARG A 110 17.39 1.59 -8.94
N ALA A 111 16.43 1.94 -9.79
CA ALA A 111 15.80 3.25 -9.78
C ALA A 111 15.06 3.51 -8.46
N ALA A 112 14.30 2.53 -7.97
CA ALA A 112 13.61 2.61 -6.69
C ALA A 112 14.61 2.79 -5.53
N ARG A 113 15.72 2.05 -5.51
CA ARG A 113 16.78 2.20 -4.50
C ARG A 113 17.38 3.60 -4.51
N ARG A 114 17.74 4.13 -5.68
CA ARG A 114 18.28 5.50 -5.82
C ARG A 114 17.29 6.53 -5.29
N GLN A 115 16.01 6.39 -5.64
CA GLN A 115 14.96 7.31 -5.19
C GLN A 115 14.74 7.26 -3.68
N VAL A 116 14.79 6.07 -3.08
CA VAL A 116 14.72 5.88 -1.64
C VAL A 116 15.90 6.58 -0.96
N LEU A 117 17.13 6.26 -1.37
CA LEU A 117 18.34 6.86 -0.79
C LEU A 117 18.34 8.39 -0.90
N LYS A 118 17.89 8.94 -2.04
CA LYS A 118 17.75 10.38 -2.24
C LYS A 118 16.77 11.03 -1.25
N ARG A 119 15.67 10.34 -0.88
CA ARG A 119 14.65 10.89 0.03
C ARG A 119 14.97 10.66 1.50
N THR A 120 15.54 9.50 1.83
CA THR A 120 15.73 9.06 3.22
C THR A 120 17.14 9.29 3.74
N GLY A 121 18.10 9.59 2.84
CA GLY A 121 19.52 9.62 3.19
C GLY A 121 20.05 8.28 3.71
N GLY A 122 19.33 7.17 3.49
CA GLY A 122 19.67 5.86 4.05
C GLY A 122 19.34 5.66 5.54
N ARG A 123 18.75 6.66 6.21
CA ARG A 123 18.46 6.62 7.66
C ARG A 123 17.25 5.77 8.04
N TYR A 124 16.41 5.45 7.08
CA TYR A 124 15.19 4.65 7.28
C TYR A 124 15.40 3.25 6.69
N PRO A 125 15.48 2.19 7.52
CA PRO A 125 15.82 0.84 7.05
C PRO A 125 14.66 0.17 6.28
N ALA A 126 13.40 0.43 6.66
CA ALA A 126 12.24 -0.24 6.08
C ALA A 126 12.13 -0.14 4.54
N PRO A 127 12.26 1.04 3.90
CA PRO A 127 12.27 1.15 2.44
C PRO A 127 13.33 0.29 1.75
N LEU A 128 14.53 0.20 2.31
CA LEU A 128 15.61 -0.62 1.76
C LEU A 128 15.34 -2.11 1.96
N LYS A 129 14.78 -2.48 3.12
CA LYS A 129 14.38 -3.85 3.43
C LYS A 129 13.26 -4.35 2.53
N ILE A 130 12.29 -3.49 2.17
CA ILE A 130 11.25 -3.81 1.17
C ILE A 130 11.90 -4.22 -0.16
N LEU A 131 12.85 -3.44 -0.66
CA LEU A 131 13.56 -3.75 -1.92
C LEU A 131 14.34 -5.06 -1.83
N GLU A 132 14.94 -5.33 -0.66
CA GLU A 132 15.67 -6.55 -0.39
C GLU A 132 14.76 -7.78 -0.41
N VAL A 133 13.65 -7.76 0.33
CA VAL A 133 12.67 -8.87 0.42
C VAL A 133 12.09 -9.17 -0.96
N VAL A 134 11.67 -8.14 -1.70
CA VAL A 134 11.13 -8.31 -3.06
C VAL A 134 12.17 -8.91 -4.02
N ARG A 135 13.44 -8.51 -3.90
CA ARG A 135 14.53 -9.05 -4.72
C ARG A 135 14.84 -10.51 -4.33
N ARG A 136 14.99 -10.80 -3.04
CA ARG A 136 15.35 -12.13 -2.51
C ARG A 136 14.24 -13.15 -2.70
N GLY A 137 12.97 -12.73 -2.66
CA GLY A 137 11.82 -13.59 -2.87
C GLY A 137 11.67 -14.09 -4.32
N ARG A 138 12.41 -13.53 -5.29
CA ARG A 138 12.34 -13.98 -6.68
C ARG A 138 12.80 -15.44 -6.81
N GLY A 139 12.02 -16.24 -7.55
CA GLY A 139 12.34 -17.64 -7.81
C GLY A 139 12.08 -18.58 -6.63
N ARG A 140 11.67 -18.05 -5.48
CA ARG A 140 11.32 -18.85 -4.30
C ARG A 140 9.85 -19.22 -4.29
N SER A 141 9.52 -20.29 -3.56
CA SER A 141 8.15 -20.71 -3.29
C SER A 141 7.34 -19.62 -2.58
N LEU A 142 6.01 -19.79 -2.52
CA LEU A 142 5.17 -18.85 -1.76
C LEU A 142 5.51 -18.87 -0.26
N ALA A 143 5.71 -20.05 0.32
CA ALA A 143 6.05 -20.21 1.74
C ALA A 143 7.35 -19.48 2.08
N GLU A 144 8.42 -19.71 1.30
CA GLU A 144 9.71 -19.03 1.53
C GLU A 144 9.64 -17.52 1.39
N ARG A 145 8.79 -17.00 0.49
CA ARG A 145 8.60 -15.55 0.34
C ARG A 145 7.91 -14.93 1.54
N LEU A 146 6.88 -15.59 2.05
CA LEU A 146 6.18 -15.17 3.26
C LEU A 146 7.09 -15.25 4.49
N GLU A 147 7.92 -16.29 4.57
CA GLU A 147 8.92 -16.44 5.63
C GLU A 147 9.97 -15.31 5.61
N LEU A 148 10.49 -14.95 4.43
CA LEU A 148 11.38 -13.80 4.26
C LEU A 148 10.73 -12.48 4.71
N GLU A 149 9.45 -12.29 4.37
CA GLU A 149 8.67 -11.13 4.75
C GLU A 149 8.49 -11.06 6.27
N ALA A 150 8.05 -12.16 6.90
CA ALA A 150 7.83 -12.25 8.34
C ALA A 150 9.11 -11.95 9.15
N ARG A 151 10.24 -12.56 8.76
CA ARG A 151 11.55 -12.28 9.39
C ARG A 151 11.94 -10.82 9.28
N ALA A 152 11.79 -10.24 8.10
CA ALA A 152 12.13 -8.85 7.86
C ALA A 152 11.23 -7.87 8.64
N VAL A 153 9.95 -8.20 8.84
CA VAL A 153 9.08 -7.43 9.75
C VAL A 153 9.57 -7.54 11.19
N GLY A 154 9.90 -8.74 11.66
CA GLY A 154 10.41 -8.94 13.02
C GLY A 154 11.68 -8.12 13.29
N GLU A 155 12.63 -8.12 12.36
CA GLU A 155 13.85 -7.30 12.45
C GLU A 155 13.53 -5.78 12.51
N LEU A 156 12.60 -5.31 11.67
CA LEU A 156 12.23 -3.89 11.64
C LEU A 156 11.44 -3.46 12.87
N ALA A 157 10.55 -4.31 13.38
CA ALA A 157 9.65 -3.99 14.49
C ALA A 157 10.40 -3.68 15.79
N VAL A 158 11.57 -4.31 15.99
CA VAL A 158 12.40 -4.07 17.19
C VAL A 158 13.38 -2.90 17.03
N SER A 159 13.50 -2.33 15.82
CA SER A 159 14.42 -1.24 15.52
C SER A 159 14.07 0.07 16.24
N PRO A 160 15.07 0.92 16.57
CA PRO A 160 14.80 2.24 17.14
C PRO A 160 14.00 3.13 16.18
N GLU A 161 14.22 3.03 14.87
CA GLU A 161 13.49 3.82 13.87
C GLU A 161 11.99 3.50 13.88
N CYS A 162 11.62 2.23 13.96
CA CYS A 162 10.22 1.81 14.08
C CYS A 162 9.59 2.35 15.36
N LYS A 163 10.26 2.19 16.51
CA LYS A 163 9.77 2.70 17.80
C LYS A 163 9.56 4.22 17.78
N ASN A 164 10.52 4.95 17.22
CA ASN A 164 10.45 6.41 17.10
C ASN A 164 9.32 6.85 16.16
N LEU A 165 9.14 6.17 15.01
CA LEU A 165 8.05 6.49 14.07
C LEU A 165 6.68 6.17 14.65
N LEU A 166 6.55 5.07 15.40
CA LEU A 166 5.33 4.74 16.11
C LEU A 166 4.99 5.79 17.17
N PHE A 167 5.99 6.27 17.91
CA PHE A 167 5.83 7.37 18.86
C PHE A 167 5.34 8.66 18.17
N VAL A 168 5.97 9.06 17.06
CA VAL A 168 5.52 10.21 16.25
C VAL A 168 4.09 10.03 15.74
N PHE A 169 3.73 8.82 15.32
CA PHE A 169 2.36 8.51 14.90
C PHE A 169 1.37 8.70 16.05
N GLN A 170 1.68 8.19 17.25
CA GLN A 170 0.85 8.36 18.45
C GLN A 170 0.69 9.84 18.81
N LEU A 171 1.78 10.61 18.79
CA LEU A 171 1.73 12.07 19.01
C LEU A 171 0.81 12.76 18.00
N ARG A 172 0.88 12.38 16.73
CA ARG A 172 0.02 12.95 15.69
C ARG A 172 -1.45 12.60 15.89
N GLU A 173 -1.76 11.36 16.26
CA GLU A 173 -3.14 10.95 16.54
C GLU A 173 -3.68 11.63 17.80
N ALA A 174 -2.86 11.82 18.82
CA ALA A 174 -3.23 12.59 20.02
C ALA A 174 -3.50 14.06 19.68
N ALA A 175 -2.61 14.69 18.89
CA ALA A 175 -2.78 16.08 18.44
C ALA A 175 -4.04 16.26 17.56
N ARG A 176 -4.37 15.28 16.70
CA ARG A 176 -5.60 15.34 15.88
C ARG A 176 -6.86 15.27 16.73
N LYS A 177 -6.84 14.50 17.82
CA LYS A 177 -7.95 14.48 18.78
C LYS A 177 -7.99 15.81 19.57
N GLY A 178 -6.83 16.37 19.89
CA GLY A 178 -6.68 17.66 20.56
C GLY A 178 -7.11 17.62 22.04
N PRO A 179 -6.62 18.58 22.87
CA PRO A 179 -7.09 18.73 24.26
C PRO A 179 -8.57 19.15 24.36
N TRP A 180 -9.17 19.65 23.28
CA TRP A 180 -10.57 20.07 23.16
C TRP A 180 -11.56 18.93 22.90
N ALA A 181 -11.09 17.71 22.62
CA ALA A 181 -11.98 16.55 22.43
C ALA A 181 -12.76 16.18 23.71
N VAL A 182 -12.35 16.69 24.87
CA VAL A 182 -13.11 16.57 26.12
C VAL A 182 -14.06 17.77 26.22
N GLY A 183 -15.23 17.66 25.60
CA GLY A 183 -16.39 18.53 25.88
C GLY A 183 -16.53 19.82 25.07
N GLY A 184 -15.60 20.19 24.18
CA GLY A 184 -15.72 21.40 23.35
C GLY A 184 -16.31 21.12 21.96
N ARG A 185 -17.42 21.76 21.59
CA ARG A 185 -17.89 21.80 20.18
C ARG A 185 -16.96 22.73 19.39
N ALA A 186 -16.52 22.30 18.21
CA ALA A 186 -15.88 23.19 17.26
C ALA A 186 -16.85 24.33 16.92
N ALA A 187 -16.42 25.58 17.08
CA ALA A 187 -17.22 26.72 16.63
C ALA A 187 -17.30 26.69 15.11
N GLU A 188 -18.51 26.58 14.58
CA GLU A 188 -18.78 26.64 13.15
C GLU A 188 -18.71 28.12 12.74
N GLY A 189 -17.62 28.50 12.08
CA GLY A 189 -17.38 29.88 11.66
C GLY A 189 -17.57 30.02 10.15
N ASP A 190 -18.64 30.71 9.73
CA ASP A 190 -18.91 30.98 8.31
C ASP A 190 -17.99 32.07 7.71
N ARG A 191 -17.26 32.80 8.56
CA ARG A 191 -16.37 33.89 8.13
C ARG A 191 -15.05 33.79 8.88
N LEU A 192 -13.98 33.63 8.11
CA LEU A 192 -12.61 33.67 8.58
C LEU A 192 -11.94 34.90 7.93
N ALA A 193 -11.36 35.79 8.75
CA ALA A 193 -10.49 36.85 8.26
C ALA A 193 -9.09 36.61 8.83
N VAL A 194 -8.07 36.68 7.96
CA VAL A 194 -6.66 36.66 8.36
C VAL A 194 -6.14 38.09 8.20
N ILE A 195 -5.81 38.74 9.31
CA ILE A 195 -5.22 40.08 9.31
C ILE A 195 -3.70 39.90 9.31
N GLY A 196 -3.05 40.39 8.25
CA GLY A 196 -1.60 40.39 8.09
C GLY A 196 -0.97 41.67 8.62
#